data_AF-A0A959KXC5-F1
#
_entry.id   AF-A0A959KXC5-F1
#
_cell.length_a   1.000
_cell.length_b   1.000
_cell.length_c   1.000
_cell.angle_alpha   90.00
_cell.angle_beta   90.00
_cell.angle_gamma   90.00
#
_symmetry.space_group_name_H-M   'P 1'
#
loop_
_entity.id
_entity.type
_entity.pdbx_description
1 polymer ?
#
loop_
_entity_poly.entity_id
_entity_poly.type
_entity_poly.pdbx_seq_one_letter_code
_entity_poly.pdbx_strand_id
1 'polypeptide(L)'
;IYLAEELAKVASENSDPLGEAKAYNDIHRYHSAMGNHRLAVVHLDQALPLYRQAGDSDALLIGRMSKLQTNEHTRPLEEIYPEMEALVTEAETGHLDQALEVLHTRLIYYAMELGRYEDAERHISFLESTSLSEPIQPDEYGIAIHAARGRADLYRAQGRLDEAAEYYQRALRLCEQQPNRWQEINLLQMLAELDWERGRRALAKAHLAKAGAKAQELELEALLARNFALLAQFAESEGRYADALAYTKKNQFHQERFDSRSAGFDLQNYYLGLERERLEVDKENQSLELSLRKNQLRNSLIIIGLSLLLVAGLLIGLYWQRQGKRELAAQN
;
A
#
# COMPACT_ATOMS: atom_id res chain seq x y z
N ILE A 1 13.93 6.18 -2.41
CA ILE A 1 13.11 7.41 -2.30
C ILE A 1 13.36 8.32 -3.48
N TYR A 2 14.53 8.94 -3.62
CA TYR A 2 14.84 9.87 -4.72
C TYR A 2 14.47 9.33 -6.12
N LEU A 3 14.80 8.06 -6.40
CA LEU A 3 14.42 7.42 -7.67
C LEU A 3 12.89 7.30 -7.83
N ALA A 4 12.16 6.97 -6.77
CA ALA A 4 10.71 6.82 -6.84
C ALA A 4 10.00 8.19 -6.94
N GLU A 5 10.54 9.24 -6.31
CA GLU A 5 10.05 10.61 -6.47
C GLU A 5 10.28 11.12 -7.90
N GLU A 6 11.46 10.88 -8.47
CA GLU A 6 11.75 11.18 -9.89
C GLU A 6 10.85 10.38 -10.83
N LEU A 7 10.60 9.09 -10.54
CA LEU A 7 9.68 8.27 -11.32
C LEU A 7 8.25 8.80 -11.28
N ALA A 8 7.77 9.25 -10.11
CA ALA A 8 6.44 9.86 -9.98
C ALA A 8 6.35 11.11 -10.86
N LYS A 9 7.37 11.97 -10.81
CA LYS A 9 7.43 13.19 -11.62
C LYS A 9 7.44 12.89 -13.13
N VAL A 10 8.32 11.99 -13.57
CA VAL A 10 8.42 11.59 -14.98
C VAL A 10 7.12 10.95 -15.48
N ALA A 11 6.46 10.13 -14.66
CA ALA A 11 5.17 9.53 -15.01
C ALA A 11 4.07 10.60 -15.15
N SER A 12 4.05 11.58 -14.24
CA SER A 12 3.13 12.71 -14.29
C SER A 12 3.31 13.55 -15.57
N GLU A 13 4.57 13.88 -15.90
CA GLU A 13 4.92 14.61 -17.14
C GLU A 13 4.49 13.86 -18.41
N ASN A 14 4.53 12.53 -18.38
CA ASN A 14 4.11 11.67 -19.49
C ASN A 14 2.61 11.32 -19.47
N SER A 15 1.83 11.85 -18.53
CA SER A 15 0.40 11.52 -18.37
C SER A 15 0.16 10.01 -18.17
N ASP A 16 1.03 9.34 -17.42
CA ASP A 16 0.92 7.92 -17.05
C ASP A 16 0.44 7.79 -15.59
N PRO A 17 -0.88 7.75 -15.33
CA PRO A 17 -1.41 7.66 -13.97
C PRO A 17 -1.05 6.34 -13.29
N LEU A 18 -0.84 5.25 -14.05
CA LEU A 18 -0.50 3.95 -13.45
C LEU A 18 0.96 3.93 -12.98
N GLY A 19 1.88 4.47 -13.79
CA GLY A 19 3.28 4.66 -13.42
C GLY A 19 3.42 5.56 -12.20
N GLU A 20 2.68 6.67 -12.17
CA GLU A 20 2.68 7.62 -11.06
C GLU A 20 2.12 6.97 -9.78
N ALA A 21 1.01 6.23 -9.86
CA ALA A 21 0.42 5.52 -8.72
C ALA A 21 1.40 4.50 -8.12
N LYS A 22 2.08 3.71 -8.98
CA LYS A 22 3.08 2.72 -8.56
C LYS A 22 4.26 3.37 -7.86
N ALA A 23 4.74 4.50 -8.37
CA ALA A 23 5.82 5.25 -7.75
C ALA A 23 5.44 5.72 -6.33
N TYR A 24 4.26 6.31 -6.15
CA TYR A 24 3.77 6.68 -4.82
C TYR A 24 3.56 5.47 -3.90
N ASN A 25 3.08 4.34 -4.43
CA ASN A 25 2.94 3.11 -3.65
C ASN A 25 4.31 2.57 -3.18
N ASP A 26 5.36 2.68 -4.00
CA ASP A 26 6.71 2.28 -3.60
C ASP A 26 7.30 3.22 -2.53
N ILE A 27 7.02 4.53 -2.63
CA ILE A 27 7.39 5.50 -1.58
C ILE A 27 6.63 5.19 -0.27
N HIS A 28 5.34 4.87 -0.37
CA HIS A 28 4.54 4.40 0.76
C HIS A 28 5.19 3.18 1.43
N ARG A 29 5.51 2.13 0.66
CA ARG A 29 6.11 0.90 1.20
C ARG A 29 7.44 1.17 1.88
N TYR A 30 8.26 2.06 1.30
CA TYR A 30 9.50 2.50 1.92
C TYR A 30 9.25 3.16 3.28
N HIS A 31 8.36 4.16 3.35
CA HIS A 31 8.10 4.86 4.60
C HIS A 31 7.43 3.96 5.64
N SER A 32 6.53 3.07 5.22
CA SER A 32 5.92 2.07 6.09
C SER A 32 6.98 1.13 6.70
N ALA A 33 7.92 0.64 5.88
CA ALA A 33 9.04 -0.19 6.35
C ALA A 33 10.00 0.55 7.30
N MET A 34 10.08 1.87 7.18
CA MET A 34 10.88 2.74 8.06
C MET A 34 10.12 3.19 9.31
N GLY A 35 8.89 2.73 9.55
CA GLY A 35 8.06 3.14 10.69
C GLY A 35 7.44 4.54 10.54
N ASN A 36 7.60 5.19 9.38
CA ASN A 36 7.06 6.51 9.07
C ASN A 36 5.59 6.42 8.65
N HIS A 37 4.73 5.84 9.50
CA HIS A 37 3.35 5.48 9.16
C HIS A 37 2.52 6.65 8.64
N ARG A 38 2.64 7.85 9.23
CA ARG A 38 1.91 9.03 8.77
C ARG A 38 2.29 9.42 7.33
N LEU A 39 3.57 9.47 7.03
CA LEU A 39 4.06 9.79 5.69
C LEU A 39 3.71 8.69 4.69
N ALA A 40 3.78 7.44 5.11
CA ALA A 40 3.33 6.31 4.31
C ALA A 40 1.85 6.48 3.89
N VAL A 41 0.97 6.91 4.80
CA VAL A 41 -0.44 7.18 4.46
C VAL A 41 -0.59 8.32 3.46
N VAL A 42 0.22 9.39 3.55
CA VAL A 42 0.19 10.50 2.57
C VAL A 42 0.42 9.99 1.15
N HIS A 43 1.43 9.14 0.97
CA HIS A 43 1.74 8.62 -0.36
C HIS A 43 0.68 7.64 -0.87
N LEU A 44 0.00 6.89 0.01
CA LEU A 44 -1.19 6.15 -0.40
C LEU A 44 -2.33 7.09 -0.84
N ASP A 45 -2.55 8.20 -0.14
CA ASP A 45 -3.56 9.18 -0.52
C ASP A 45 -3.29 9.84 -1.87
N GLN A 46 -2.03 9.90 -2.29
CA GLN A 46 -1.63 10.30 -3.65
C GLN A 46 -1.85 9.16 -4.66
N ALA A 47 -1.53 7.91 -4.32
CA ALA A 47 -1.63 6.76 -5.23
C ALA A 47 -3.08 6.34 -5.55
N LEU A 48 -3.97 6.35 -4.56
CA LEU A 48 -5.35 5.86 -4.69
C LEU A 48 -6.17 6.53 -5.81
N PRO A 49 -6.24 7.87 -5.94
CA PRO A 49 -6.97 8.49 -7.04
C PRO A 49 -6.38 8.15 -8.41
N LEU A 50 -5.06 7.94 -8.49
CA LEU A 50 -4.37 7.59 -9.72
C LEU A 50 -4.64 6.14 -10.15
N TYR A 51 -4.68 5.17 -9.21
CA TYR A 51 -5.13 3.81 -9.52
C TYR A 51 -6.58 3.79 -10.03
N ARG A 52 -7.45 4.61 -9.43
CA ARG A 52 -8.83 4.77 -9.93
C ARG A 52 -8.86 5.35 -11.34
N GLN A 53 -8.04 6.36 -11.63
CA GLN A 53 -7.95 6.96 -12.97
C GLN A 53 -7.42 5.96 -14.01
N ALA A 54 -6.46 5.12 -13.62
CA ALA A 54 -5.89 4.07 -14.46
C ALA A 54 -6.84 2.86 -14.65
N GLY A 55 -7.90 2.76 -13.86
CA GLY A 55 -8.83 1.61 -13.89
C GLY A 55 -8.26 0.34 -13.25
N ASP A 56 -7.21 0.44 -12.44
CA ASP A 56 -6.59 -0.69 -11.74
C ASP A 56 -7.29 -0.92 -10.39
N SER A 57 -8.40 -1.65 -10.44
CA SER A 57 -9.26 -1.92 -9.28
C SER A 57 -8.57 -2.79 -8.22
N ASP A 58 -7.74 -3.76 -8.62
CA ASP A 58 -6.94 -4.57 -7.70
C ASP A 58 -5.98 -3.68 -6.90
N ALA A 59 -5.16 -2.88 -7.59
CA ALA A 59 -4.20 -2.00 -6.93
C ALA A 59 -4.90 -0.94 -6.06
N LEU A 60 -6.05 -0.42 -6.50
CA LEU A 60 -6.87 0.49 -5.71
C LEU A 60 -7.31 -0.14 -4.38
N LEU A 61 -7.80 -1.38 -4.41
CA LEU A 61 -8.30 -2.07 -3.23
C LEU A 61 -7.17 -2.49 -2.28
N ILE A 62 -6.06 -2.99 -2.84
CA ILE A 62 -4.83 -3.30 -2.10
C ILE A 62 -4.27 -2.03 -1.43
N GLY A 63 -4.30 -0.88 -2.10
CA GLY A 63 -3.91 0.41 -1.53
C GLY A 63 -4.79 0.83 -0.35
N ARG A 64 -6.11 0.63 -0.45
CA ARG A 64 -7.05 0.91 0.65
C ARG A 64 -6.79 -0.01 1.86
N MET A 65 -6.58 -1.30 1.61
CA MET A 65 -6.17 -2.24 2.65
C MET A 65 -4.85 -1.81 3.31
N SER A 66 -3.84 -1.43 2.52
CA SER A 66 -2.54 -0.98 3.03
C SER A 66 -2.66 0.29 3.89
N LYS A 67 -3.61 1.18 3.57
CA LYS A 67 -3.93 2.35 4.38
C LYS A 67 -4.52 1.95 5.74
N LEU A 68 -5.45 0.98 5.76
CA LEU A 68 -6.00 0.43 7.00
C LEU A 68 -4.91 -0.20 7.87
N GLN A 69 -4.01 -1.00 7.29
CA GLN A 69 -2.88 -1.61 8.00
C GLN A 69 -1.95 -0.58 8.61
N THR A 70 -1.63 0.47 7.87
CA THR A 70 -0.73 1.52 8.37
C THR A 70 -1.33 2.23 9.59
N ASN A 71 -2.66 2.34 9.64
CA ASN A 71 -3.39 2.94 10.76
C ASN A 71 -3.57 2.00 11.96
N GLU A 72 -3.21 0.71 11.89
CA GLU A 72 -3.25 -0.26 13.01
C GLU A 72 -2.46 0.23 14.24
N HIS A 73 -1.38 0.97 14.02
CA HIS A 73 -0.60 1.56 15.11
C HIS A 73 -1.36 2.63 15.91
N THR A 74 -2.50 3.10 15.38
CA THR A 74 -3.29 4.18 15.97
C THR A 74 -4.73 3.77 16.30
N ARG A 75 -5.18 2.60 15.83
CA ARG A 75 -6.55 2.11 15.96
C ARG A 75 -6.55 0.63 16.33
N PRO A 76 -7.43 0.19 17.25
CA PRO A 76 -7.49 -1.21 17.65
C PRO A 76 -7.92 -2.11 16.49
N LEU A 77 -7.46 -3.37 16.49
CA LEU A 77 -7.75 -4.35 15.44
C LEU A 77 -9.25 -4.66 15.34
N GLU A 78 -9.99 -4.58 16.45
CA GLU A 78 -11.44 -4.78 16.50
C GLU A 78 -12.21 -3.79 15.63
N GLU A 79 -11.69 -2.58 15.43
CA GLU A 79 -12.28 -1.59 14.53
C GLU A 79 -11.85 -1.79 13.08
N ILE A 80 -10.60 -2.19 12.85
CA ILE A 80 -10.04 -2.36 11.50
C ILE A 80 -10.56 -3.63 10.82
N TYR A 81 -10.75 -4.71 11.59
CA TYR A 81 -11.10 -6.02 11.05
C TYR A 81 -12.40 -5.99 10.21
N PRO A 82 -13.53 -5.41 10.66
CA PRO A 82 -14.74 -5.33 9.85
C PRO A 82 -14.56 -4.50 8.59
N GLU A 83 -13.71 -3.47 8.61
CA GLU A 83 -13.41 -2.68 7.41
C GLU A 83 -12.62 -3.51 6.40
N MET A 84 -11.71 -4.39 6.84
CA MET A 84 -11.00 -5.31 5.94
C MET A 84 -11.90 -6.41 5.37
N GLU A 85 -12.82 -6.95 6.17
CA GLU A 85 -13.85 -7.90 5.66
C GLU A 85 -14.73 -7.24 4.60
N ALA A 86 -15.09 -5.97 4.77
CA ALA A 86 -15.84 -5.24 3.75
C ALA A 86 -15.05 -5.11 2.44
N LEU A 87 -13.72 -4.99 2.50
CA LEU A 87 -12.87 -5.02 1.30
C LEU A 87 -12.86 -6.42 0.66
N VAL A 88 -12.94 -7.51 1.42
CA VAL A 88 -13.06 -8.86 0.85
C VAL A 88 -14.34 -8.98 0.04
N THR A 89 -15.48 -8.57 0.60
CA THR A 89 -16.76 -8.58 -0.15
C THR A 89 -16.69 -7.72 -1.41
N GLU A 90 -16.06 -6.55 -1.34
CA GLU A 90 -15.83 -5.70 -2.51
C GLU A 90 -14.97 -6.42 -3.56
N ALA A 91 -13.89 -7.06 -3.15
CA ALA A 91 -12.99 -7.83 -4.02
C ALA A 91 -13.70 -9.02 -4.69
N GLU A 92 -14.52 -9.78 -3.94
CA GLU A 92 -15.32 -10.89 -4.46
C GLU A 92 -16.29 -10.40 -5.54
N THR A 93 -17.04 -9.32 -5.27
CA THR A 93 -17.99 -8.76 -6.25
C THR A 93 -17.31 -8.22 -7.50
N GLY A 94 -16.10 -7.66 -7.33
CA GLY A 94 -15.28 -7.11 -8.39
C GLY A 94 -14.46 -8.16 -9.16
N HIS A 95 -14.44 -9.42 -8.69
CA HIS A 95 -13.55 -10.47 -9.21
C HIS A 95 -12.08 -10.04 -9.20
N LEU A 96 -11.63 -9.46 -8.08
CA LEU A 96 -10.29 -8.89 -7.89
C LEU A 96 -9.38 -9.91 -7.20
N ASP A 97 -8.91 -10.89 -7.97
CA ASP A 97 -8.20 -12.07 -7.44
C ASP A 97 -6.92 -11.69 -6.67
N GLN A 98 -6.14 -10.72 -7.16
CA GLN A 98 -4.91 -10.30 -6.48
C GLN A 98 -5.23 -9.61 -5.14
N ALA A 99 -6.28 -8.79 -5.11
CA ALA A 99 -6.72 -8.15 -3.89
C ALA A 99 -7.25 -9.18 -2.87
N LEU A 100 -7.98 -10.20 -3.33
CA LEU A 100 -8.45 -11.30 -2.49
C LEU A 100 -7.28 -12.02 -1.80
N GLU A 101 -6.28 -12.45 -2.56
CA GLU A 101 -5.12 -13.16 -2.01
C GLU A 101 -4.42 -12.37 -0.89
N VAL A 102 -4.19 -11.07 -1.13
CA VAL A 102 -3.52 -10.20 -0.16
C VAL A 102 -4.42 -9.93 1.05
N LEU A 103 -5.72 -9.71 0.85
CA LEU A 103 -6.69 -9.49 1.94
C LEU A 103 -6.81 -10.72 2.84
N HIS A 104 -7.03 -11.90 2.26
CA HIS A 104 -7.15 -13.15 3.01
C HIS A 104 -5.88 -13.44 3.80
N THR A 105 -4.70 -13.25 3.20
CA THR A 105 -3.41 -13.39 3.88
C THR A 105 -3.32 -12.53 5.16
N ARG A 106 -3.88 -11.32 5.13
CA ARG A 106 -3.80 -10.36 6.23
C ARG A 106 -4.86 -10.60 7.29
N LEU A 107 -6.06 -10.96 6.85
CA LEU A 107 -7.16 -11.33 7.75
C LEU A 107 -6.87 -12.59 8.55
N ILE A 108 -6.08 -13.55 8.04
CA ILE A 108 -5.59 -14.67 8.84
C ILE A 108 -4.87 -14.17 10.10
N TYR A 109 -3.90 -13.27 9.94
CA TYR A 109 -3.14 -12.73 11.06
C TYR A 109 -4.05 -11.98 12.05
N TYR A 110 -4.92 -11.09 11.56
CA TYR A 110 -5.81 -10.33 12.43
C TYR A 110 -6.84 -11.20 13.15
N ALA A 111 -7.39 -12.21 12.46
CA ALA A 111 -8.32 -13.15 13.08
C ALA A 111 -7.62 -13.94 14.21
N MET A 112 -6.38 -14.37 14.00
CA MET A 112 -5.59 -15.05 15.04
C MET A 112 -5.33 -14.15 16.26
N GLU A 113 -4.91 -12.89 16.05
CA GLU A 113 -4.65 -11.94 17.15
C GLU A 113 -5.92 -11.61 17.95
N LEU A 114 -7.07 -11.53 17.27
CA LEU A 114 -8.38 -11.30 17.91
C LEU A 114 -8.98 -12.58 18.54
N GLY A 115 -8.31 -13.73 18.43
CA GLY A 115 -8.85 -15.03 18.89
C GLY A 115 -10.04 -15.54 18.07
N ARG A 116 -10.28 -14.99 16.89
CA ARG A 116 -11.37 -15.33 15.96
C ARG A 116 -10.99 -16.53 15.09
N TYR A 117 -10.79 -17.68 15.71
CA TYR A 117 -10.25 -18.87 15.05
C TYR A 117 -11.13 -19.44 13.92
N GLU A 118 -12.46 -19.29 14.01
CA GLU A 118 -13.38 -19.68 12.93
C GLU A 118 -13.18 -18.82 11.68
N ASP A 119 -12.95 -17.52 11.84
CA ASP A 119 -12.69 -16.63 10.71
C ASP A 119 -11.30 -16.91 10.11
N ALA A 120 -10.29 -17.15 10.96
CA ALA A 120 -8.96 -17.56 10.51
C ALA A 120 -9.04 -18.84 9.65
N GLU A 121 -9.79 -19.86 10.11
CA GLU A 121 -10.02 -21.10 9.34
C GLU A 121 -10.63 -20.81 7.96
N ARG A 122 -11.62 -19.91 7.86
CA ARG A 122 -12.22 -19.52 6.57
C ARG A 122 -11.19 -18.90 5.64
N HIS A 123 -10.39 -17.94 6.11
CA HIS A 123 -9.41 -17.29 5.25
C HIS A 123 -8.26 -18.23 4.86
N ILE A 124 -7.84 -19.14 5.75
CA ILE A 124 -6.86 -20.19 5.43
C ILE A 124 -7.45 -21.11 4.35
N SER A 125 -8.69 -21.57 4.52
CA SER A 125 -9.35 -22.47 3.58
C SER A 125 -9.49 -21.83 2.19
N PHE A 126 -9.76 -20.52 2.13
CA PHE A 126 -9.77 -19.78 0.86
C PHE A 126 -8.40 -19.92 0.15
N LEU A 127 -7.30 -19.58 0.81
CA LEU A 127 -5.96 -19.68 0.22
C LEU A 127 -5.57 -21.13 -0.12
N GLU A 128 -5.99 -22.12 0.67
CA GLU A 128 -5.73 -23.54 0.39
C GLU A 128 -6.54 -24.08 -0.79
N SER A 129 -7.69 -23.46 -1.10
CA SER A 129 -8.52 -23.79 -2.26
C SER A 129 -8.11 -23.08 -3.55
N THR A 130 -7.28 -22.05 -3.44
CA THR A 130 -6.65 -21.40 -4.60
C THR A 130 -5.81 -22.43 -5.35
N SER A 131 -6.09 -22.59 -6.65
CA SER A 131 -5.39 -23.57 -7.48
C SER A 131 -3.96 -23.10 -7.72
N LEU A 132 -2.98 -23.85 -7.19
CA LEU A 132 -1.56 -23.62 -7.44
C LEU A 132 -1.09 -24.47 -8.62
N SER A 133 -0.16 -23.95 -9.41
CA SER A 133 0.46 -24.67 -10.52
C SER A 133 1.31 -25.85 -10.03
N GLU A 134 1.49 -26.85 -10.90
CA GLU A 134 2.43 -27.95 -10.69
C GLU A 134 3.45 -27.98 -11.85
N PRO A 135 4.73 -27.59 -11.63
CA PRO A 135 5.31 -27.07 -10.38
C PRO A 135 4.83 -25.65 -10.03
N ILE A 136 4.90 -25.31 -8.73
CA ILE A 136 4.53 -23.98 -8.20
C ILE A 136 5.37 -22.90 -8.89
N GLN A 137 4.68 -21.87 -9.41
CA GLN A 137 5.32 -20.73 -10.05
C GLN A 137 5.79 -19.68 -9.03
N PRO A 138 6.82 -18.86 -9.36
CA PRO A 138 7.40 -17.89 -8.42
C PRO A 138 6.41 -16.96 -7.70
N ASP A 139 5.34 -16.56 -8.37
CA ASP A 139 4.26 -15.70 -7.87
C ASP A 139 3.30 -16.44 -6.91
N GLU A 140 3.14 -17.75 -7.06
CA GLU A 140 2.26 -18.59 -6.23
C GLU A 140 2.89 -19.00 -4.89
N TYR A 141 4.21 -18.87 -4.73
CA TYR A 141 4.91 -19.21 -3.47
C TYR A 141 4.40 -18.39 -2.30
N GLY A 142 4.03 -17.12 -2.52
CA GLY A 142 3.50 -16.25 -1.47
C GLY A 142 2.25 -16.87 -0.83
N ILE A 143 1.28 -17.26 -1.65
CA ILE A 143 0.02 -17.89 -1.24
C ILE A 143 0.32 -19.17 -0.47
N ALA A 144 1.17 -20.05 -1.02
CA ALA A 144 1.50 -21.34 -0.41
C ALA A 144 2.19 -21.18 0.97
N ILE A 145 3.10 -20.21 1.11
CA ILE A 145 3.78 -19.90 2.37
C ILE A 145 2.78 -19.37 3.41
N HIS A 146 1.92 -18.42 3.01
CA HIS A 146 0.95 -17.80 3.91
C HIS A 146 -0.14 -18.76 4.37
N ALA A 147 -0.67 -19.59 3.46
CA ALA A 147 -1.62 -20.64 3.80
C ALA A 147 -1.01 -21.65 4.79
N ALA A 148 0.20 -22.15 4.51
CA ALA A 148 0.87 -23.10 5.39
C ALA A 148 1.20 -22.50 6.77
N ARG A 149 1.65 -21.24 6.81
CA ARG A 149 1.89 -20.54 8.07
C ARG A 149 0.58 -20.33 8.86
N GLY A 150 -0.48 -19.85 8.21
CA GLY A 150 -1.77 -19.63 8.86
C GLY A 150 -2.34 -20.91 9.47
N ARG A 151 -2.24 -22.02 8.74
CA ARG A 151 -2.63 -23.34 9.24
C ARG A 151 -1.81 -23.77 10.46
N ALA A 152 -0.50 -23.51 10.46
CA ALA A 152 0.35 -23.78 11.61
C ALA A 152 -0.04 -22.93 12.84
N ASP A 153 -0.27 -21.63 12.64
CA ASP A 153 -0.70 -20.70 13.69
C ASP A 153 -2.01 -21.18 14.34
N LEU A 154 -2.97 -21.59 13.51
CA LEU A 154 -4.26 -22.12 13.98
C LEU A 154 -4.12 -23.43 14.76
N TYR A 155 -3.31 -24.38 14.26
CA TYR A 155 -3.04 -25.63 14.99
C TYR A 155 -2.32 -25.38 16.31
N ARG A 156 -1.37 -24.44 16.36
CA ARG A 156 -0.71 -24.04 17.60
C ARG A 156 -1.73 -23.51 18.61
N ALA A 157 -2.64 -22.62 18.19
CA ALA A 157 -3.70 -22.09 19.06
C ALA A 157 -4.68 -23.17 19.56
N GLN A 158 -4.88 -24.25 18.79
CA GLN A 158 -5.67 -25.42 19.18
C GLN A 158 -4.90 -26.41 20.09
N GLY A 159 -3.64 -26.13 20.43
CA GLY A 159 -2.78 -27.04 21.20
C GLY A 159 -2.22 -28.23 20.40
N ARG A 160 -2.43 -28.24 19.09
CA ARG A 160 -2.00 -29.27 18.13
C ARG A 160 -0.57 -29.00 17.67
N LEU A 161 0.36 -29.07 18.62
CA LEU A 161 1.72 -28.56 18.46
C LEU A 161 2.57 -29.39 17.46
N ASP A 162 2.27 -30.68 17.30
CA ASP A 162 2.99 -31.52 16.35
C ASP A 162 2.56 -31.21 14.91
N GLU A 163 1.26 -31.05 14.64
CA GLU A 163 0.78 -30.65 13.32
C GLU A 163 1.20 -29.21 12.98
N ALA A 164 1.19 -28.30 13.95
CA ALA A 164 1.72 -26.95 13.76
C ALA A 164 3.18 -26.95 13.28
N ALA A 165 4.01 -27.85 13.85
CA ALA A 165 5.42 -27.95 13.46
C ALA A 165 5.58 -28.43 12.01
N GLU A 166 4.76 -29.39 11.57
CA GLU A 166 4.79 -29.88 10.18
C GLU A 166 4.48 -28.77 9.19
N TYR A 167 3.48 -27.94 9.48
CA TYR A 167 3.07 -26.84 8.62
C TYR A 167 4.06 -25.66 8.63
N TYR A 168 4.63 -25.28 9.77
CA TYR A 168 5.71 -24.29 9.78
C TYR A 168 6.94 -24.79 9.01
N GLN A 169 7.31 -26.07 9.13
CA GLN A 169 8.40 -26.65 8.36
C GLN A 169 8.09 -26.68 6.86
N ARG A 170 6.83 -26.92 6.47
CA ARG A 170 6.40 -26.80 5.07
C ARG A 170 6.59 -25.37 4.56
N ALA A 171 6.12 -24.37 5.30
CA ALA A 171 6.31 -22.97 4.95
C ALA A 171 7.80 -22.59 4.84
N LEU A 172 8.64 -23.12 5.74
CA LEU A 172 10.09 -22.88 5.72
C LEU A 172 10.74 -23.47 4.47
N ARG A 173 10.40 -24.71 4.09
CA ARG A 173 10.89 -25.34 2.85
C ARG A 173 10.51 -24.54 1.61
N LEU A 174 9.28 -24.01 1.57
CA LEU A 174 8.83 -23.15 0.46
C LEU A 174 9.66 -21.85 0.39
N CYS A 175 9.98 -21.23 1.53
CA CYS A 175 10.87 -20.06 1.59
C CYS A 175 12.31 -20.36 1.17
N GLU A 176 12.79 -21.59 1.40
CA GLU A 176 14.13 -22.04 0.96
C GLU A 176 14.16 -22.33 -0.55
N GLN A 177 13.06 -22.82 -1.13
CA GLN A 177 12.90 -23.08 -2.57
C GLN A 177 12.78 -21.79 -3.38
N GLN A 178 11.96 -20.84 -2.92
CA GLN A 178 11.84 -19.50 -3.48
C GLN A 178 12.31 -18.49 -2.42
N PRO A 179 13.59 -18.03 -2.49
CA PRO A 179 14.24 -17.29 -1.41
C PRO A 179 13.45 -16.07 -0.90
N ASN A 180 12.70 -16.26 0.17
CA ASN A 180 12.05 -15.19 0.94
C ASN A 180 12.75 -15.06 2.30
N ARG A 181 13.86 -14.33 2.31
CA ARG A 181 14.76 -14.24 3.48
C ARG A 181 14.07 -13.70 4.73
N TRP A 182 13.12 -12.77 4.57
CA TRP A 182 12.39 -12.20 5.68
C TRP A 182 11.42 -13.22 6.31
N GLN A 183 10.66 -13.93 5.48
CA GLN A 183 9.76 -14.99 5.96
C GLN A 183 10.53 -16.18 6.52
N GLU A 184 11.67 -16.55 5.92
CA GLU A 184 12.54 -17.61 6.43
C GLU A 184 12.94 -17.36 7.90
N ILE A 185 13.41 -16.15 8.21
CA ILE A 185 13.81 -15.77 9.58
C ILE A 185 12.60 -15.79 10.53
N ASN A 186 11.45 -15.24 10.11
CA ASN A 186 10.24 -15.28 10.93
C ASN A 186 9.81 -16.71 11.24
N LEU A 187 9.77 -17.59 10.24
CA LEU A 187 9.40 -19.00 10.42
C LEU A 187 10.37 -19.74 11.34
N LEU A 188 11.66 -19.44 11.28
CA LEU A 188 12.64 -19.98 12.23
C LEU A 188 12.37 -19.49 13.66
N GLN A 189 11.98 -18.23 13.85
CA GLN A 189 11.60 -17.70 15.17
C GLN A 189 10.31 -18.36 15.69
N MET A 190 9.30 -18.54 14.83
CA MET A 190 8.05 -19.22 15.19
C MET A 190 8.28 -20.70 15.54
N LEU A 191 9.13 -21.41 14.79
CA LEU A 191 9.56 -22.77 15.12
C LEU A 191 10.33 -22.83 16.44
N ALA A 192 11.14 -21.81 16.75
CA ALA A 192 11.83 -21.73 18.02
C ALA A 192 10.85 -21.64 19.20
N GLU A 193 9.84 -20.78 19.10
CA GLU A 193 8.77 -20.65 20.10
C GLU A 193 7.98 -21.97 20.24
N LEU A 194 7.58 -22.58 19.12
CA LEU A 194 6.83 -23.83 19.12
C LEU A 194 7.63 -24.99 19.74
N ASP A 195 8.91 -25.12 19.39
CA ASP A 195 9.77 -26.13 19.99
C ASP A 195 10.03 -25.84 21.48
N TRP A 196 10.00 -24.58 21.90
CA TRP A 196 10.06 -24.21 23.31
C TRP A 196 8.82 -24.72 24.06
N GLU A 197 7.62 -24.51 23.49
CA GLU A 197 6.35 -25.01 24.03
C GLU A 197 6.30 -26.54 24.11
N ARG A 198 6.87 -27.22 23.10
CA ARG A 198 6.99 -28.69 23.07
C ARG A 198 8.08 -29.24 24.01
N GLY A 199 8.77 -28.38 24.76
CA GLY A 199 9.86 -28.78 25.66
C GLY A 199 11.16 -29.16 24.94
N ARG A 200 11.26 -28.98 23.63
CA ARG A 200 12.44 -29.28 22.79
C ARG A 200 13.45 -28.14 22.85
N ARG A 201 13.93 -27.81 24.05
CA ARG A 201 14.76 -26.63 24.34
C ARG A 201 15.99 -26.48 23.44
N ALA A 202 16.67 -27.60 23.11
CA ALA A 202 17.86 -27.57 22.25
C ALA A 202 17.52 -27.18 20.81
N LEU A 203 16.43 -27.72 20.25
CA LEU A 203 15.97 -27.37 18.90
C LEU A 203 15.49 -25.91 18.85
N ALA A 204 14.73 -25.47 19.85
CA ALA A 204 14.30 -24.09 19.96
C ALA A 204 15.48 -23.10 19.90
N LYS A 205 16.51 -23.34 20.71
CA LYS A 205 17.74 -22.52 20.71
C LYS A 205 18.49 -22.59 19.37
N ALA A 206 18.52 -23.75 18.72
CA ALA A 206 19.17 -23.91 17.41
C ALA A 206 18.44 -23.12 16.31
N HIS A 207 17.10 -23.18 16.25
CA HIS A 207 16.29 -22.38 15.33
C HIS A 207 16.52 -20.88 15.55
N LEU A 208 16.51 -20.43 16.81
CA LEU A 208 16.71 -19.02 17.15
C LEU A 208 18.14 -18.53 16.86
N ALA A 209 19.15 -19.41 16.99
CA ALA A 209 20.52 -19.10 16.58
C ALA A 209 20.64 -18.95 15.06
N LYS A 210 20.01 -19.84 14.27
CA LYS A 210 19.96 -19.74 12.80
C LYS A 210 19.24 -18.45 12.36
N ALA A 211 18.11 -18.14 12.98
CA ALA A 211 17.35 -16.91 12.72
C ALA A 211 18.20 -15.65 13.01
N GLY A 212 18.83 -15.59 14.18
CA GLY A 212 19.67 -14.45 14.58
C GLY A 212 20.88 -14.26 13.66
N ALA A 213 21.57 -15.34 13.25
CA ALA A 213 22.69 -15.25 12.33
C ALA A 213 22.28 -14.68 10.97
N LYS A 214 21.16 -15.14 10.41
CA LYS A 214 20.60 -14.63 9.15
C LYS A 214 20.14 -13.18 9.26
N ALA A 215 19.45 -12.82 10.36
CA ALA A 215 19.02 -11.44 10.60
C ALA A 215 20.22 -10.49 10.73
N GLN A 216 21.31 -10.95 11.34
CA GLN A 216 22.57 -10.20 11.47
C GLN A 216 23.25 -10.00 10.12
N GLU A 217 23.35 -11.05 9.30
CA GLU A 217 23.94 -11.01 7.96
C GLU A 217 23.22 -9.99 7.05
N LEU A 218 21.90 -9.89 7.19
CA LEU A 218 21.05 -9.01 6.39
C LEU A 218 20.77 -7.64 7.03
N GLU A 219 21.36 -7.36 8.20
CA GLU A 219 21.19 -6.11 8.95
C GLU A 219 19.71 -5.75 9.23
N LEU A 220 18.90 -6.77 9.53
CA LEU A 220 17.46 -6.65 9.78
C LEU A 220 17.17 -6.38 11.26
N GLU A 221 17.29 -5.11 11.67
CA GLU A 221 17.17 -4.65 13.05
C GLU A 221 15.89 -5.11 13.76
N ALA A 222 14.73 -5.01 13.10
CA ALA A 222 13.45 -5.44 13.68
C ALA A 222 13.42 -6.96 13.98
N LEU A 223 14.01 -7.78 13.09
CA LEU A 223 14.08 -9.23 13.30
C LEU A 223 15.12 -9.60 14.36
N LEU A 224 16.22 -8.84 14.47
CA LEU A 224 17.19 -8.98 15.55
C LEU A 224 16.57 -8.61 16.90
N ALA A 225 15.82 -7.52 16.96
CA ALA A 225 15.09 -7.12 18.17
C ALA A 225 14.16 -8.25 18.63
N ARG A 226 13.32 -8.79 17.73
CA ARG A 226 12.47 -9.96 18.04
C ARG A 226 13.29 -11.18 18.48
N ASN A 227 14.42 -11.47 17.81
CA ASN A 227 15.29 -12.59 18.17
C ASN A 227 15.80 -12.48 19.63
N PHE A 228 16.21 -11.28 20.05
CA PHE A 228 16.66 -11.04 21.41
C PHE A 228 15.53 -11.03 22.44
N ALA A 229 14.32 -10.62 22.07
CA ALA A 229 13.14 -10.75 22.92
C ALA A 229 12.86 -12.23 23.26
N LEU A 230 12.89 -13.10 22.25
CA LEU A 230 12.71 -14.56 22.45
C LEU A 230 13.84 -15.17 23.29
N LEU A 231 15.09 -14.76 23.05
CA LEU A 231 16.23 -15.20 23.88
C LEU A 231 16.07 -14.77 25.34
N ALA A 232 15.56 -13.56 25.59
CA ALA A 232 15.28 -13.06 26.94
C ALA A 232 14.19 -13.91 27.61
N GLN A 233 13.07 -14.16 26.93
CA GLN A 233 11.97 -15.00 27.42
C GLN A 233 12.44 -16.43 27.75
N PHE A 234 13.26 -17.03 26.89
CA PHE A 234 13.81 -18.36 27.10
C PHE A 234 14.78 -18.38 28.28
N ALA A 235 15.59 -17.34 28.45
CA ALA A 235 16.50 -17.22 29.60
C ALA A 235 15.73 -17.03 30.91
N GLU A 236 14.69 -16.21 30.93
CA GLU A 236 13.86 -15.97 32.11
C GLU A 236 13.14 -17.24 32.57
N SER A 237 12.54 -17.99 31.63
CA SER A 237 11.89 -19.27 31.96
C SER A 237 12.85 -20.38 32.39
N GLU A 238 14.15 -20.22 32.13
CA GLU A 238 15.22 -21.08 32.66
C GLU A 238 15.84 -20.55 33.98
N GLY A 239 15.36 -19.42 34.50
CA GLY A 239 15.93 -18.75 35.69
C GLY A 239 17.29 -18.07 35.45
N ARG A 240 17.72 -17.93 34.19
CA ARG A 240 18.96 -17.25 33.79
C ARG A 240 18.75 -15.74 33.67
N TYR A 241 18.39 -15.09 34.77
CA TYR A 241 18.00 -13.67 34.79
C TYR A 241 19.10 -12.70 34.31
N ALA A 242 20.37 -13.03 34.55
CA ALA A 242 21.49 -12.22 34.06
C ALA A 242 21.55 -12.22 32.51
N ASP A 243 21.36 -13.39 31.90
CA ASP A 243 21.30 -13.51 30.44
C ASP A 243 20.04 -12.86 29.89
N ALA A 244 18.90 -13.04 30.55
CA ALA A 244 17.65 -12.39 30.17
C ALA A 244 17.81 -10.86 30.11
N LEU A 245 18.40 -10.25 31.14
CA LEU A 245 18.69 -8.82 31.17
C LEU A 245 19.65 -8.40 30.03
N ALA A 246 20.68 -9.19 29.75
CA ALA A 246 21.61 -8.91 28.66
C ALA A 246 20.90 -8.94 27.29
N TYR A 247 20.00 -9.89 27.08
CA TYR A 247 19.20 -9.98 25.86
C TYR A 247 18.17 -8.86 25.76
N THR A 248 17.50 -8.49 26.84
CA THR A 248 16.58 -7.33 26.86
C THR A 248 17.29 -6.04 26.45
N LYS A 249 18.52 -5.80 26.93
CA LYS A 249 19.32 -4.65 26.49
C LYS A 249 19.65 -4.68 25.00
N LYS A 250 19.94 -5.85 24.43
CA LYS A 250 20.17 -5.99 22.99
C LYS A 250 18.89 -5.78 22.19
N ASN A 251 17.77 -6.32 22.65
CA ASN A 251 16.45 -6.06 22.06
C ASN A 251 16.18 -4.55 22.00
N GLN A 252 16.34 -3.83 23.11
CA GLN A 252 16.17 -2.37 23.17
C GLN A 252 17.12 -1.64 22.21
N PHE A 253 18.40 -2.01 22.18
CA PHE A 253 19.38 -1.42 21.26
C PHE A 253 18.96 -1.56 19.77
N HIS A 254 18.53 -2.75 19.37
CA HIS A 254 18.09 -2.98 17.98
C HIS A 254 16.74 -2.32 17.67
N GLN A 255 15.84 -2.23 18.67
CA GLN A 255 14.58 -1.50 18.54
C GLN A 255 14.83 0.00 18.35
N GLU A 256 15.67 0.62 19.19
CA GLU A 256 16.05 2.03 19.05
C GLU A 256 16.74 2.32 17.71
N ARG A 257 17.58 1.39 17.23
CA ARG A 257 18.22 1.51 15.92
C ARG A 257 17.22 1.39 14.77
N PHE A 258 16.20 0.54 14.90
CA PHE A 258 15.10 0.49 13.96
C PHE A 258 14.27 1.78 13.99
N ASP A 259 13.90 2.26 15.17
CA ASP A 259 13.07 3.45 15.35
C ASP A 259 13.81 4.73 14.92
N SER A 260 15.11 4.85 15.18
CA SER A 260 15.93 6.00 14.80
C SER A 260 16.07 6.17 13.28
N ARG A 261 15.88 5.10 12.49
CA ARG A 261 15.79 5.21 11.02
C ARG A 261 14.57 6.06 10.59
N SER A 262 13.53 6.16 11.43
CA SER A 262 12.33 6.98 11.18
C SER A 262 12.51 8.46 11.56
N ALA A 263 13.41 8.77 12.51
CA ALA A 263 13.42 10.05 13.23
C ALA A 263 13.98 11.27 12.46
N GLY A 264 14.54 11.07 11.26
CA GLY A 264 15.21 12.13 10.49
C GLY A 264 14.32 13.00 9.60
N PHE A 265 13.02 12.71 9.49
CA PHE A 265 12.13 13.38 8.54
C PHE A 265 11.24 14.45 9.21
N ASP A 266 11.44 15.72 8.82
CA ASP A 266 10.59 16.82 9.27
C ASP A 266 9.26 16.83 8.50
N LEU A 267 8.27 16.14 9.07
CA LEU A 267 6.95 15.98 8.50
C LEU A 267 6.21 17.32 8.31
N GLN A 268 6.44 18.29 9.19
CA GLN A 268 5.76 19.59 9.12
C GLN A 268 6.23 20.39 7.91
N ASN A 269 7.55 20.41 7.68
CA ASN A 269 8.12 21.08 6.50
C ASN A 269 7.76 20.38 5.20
N TYR A 270 7.66 19.04 5.20
CA TYR A 270 7.20 18.29 4.03
C TYR A 270 5.75 18.63 3.64
N TYR A 271 4.81 18.61 4.60
CA TYR A 271 3.41 19.00 4.33
C TYR A 271 3.29 20.44 3.86
N LEU A 272 4.06 21.37 4.46
CA LEU A 272 4.09 22.75 4.02
C LEU A 272 4.58 22.88 2.57
N GLY A 273 5.54 22.03 2.16
CA GLY A 273 6.00 21.94 0.78
C GLY A 273 4.91 21.47 -0.18
N LEU A 274 4.25 20.34 0.12
CA LEU A 274 3.15 19.82 -0.69
C LEU A 274 1.99 20.81 -0.83
N GLU A 275 1.63 21.49 0.25
CA GLU A 275 0.54 22.48 0.24
C GLU A 275 0.92 23.70 -0.62
N ARG A 276 2.17 24.15 -0.57
CA ARG A 276 2.67 25.23 -1.46
C ARG A 276 2.60 24.84 -2.92
N GLU A 277 3.09 23.65 -3.27
CA GLU A 277 3.09 23.16 -4.65
C GLU A 277 1.66 23.03 -5.19
N ARG A 278 0.75 22.48 -4.38
CA ARG A 278 -0.68 22.42 -4.72
C ARG A 278 -1.29 23.80 -4.95
N LEU A 279 -0.99 24.77 -4.07
CA LEU A 279 -1.47 26.14 -4.21
C LEU A 279 -0.92 26.84 -5.45
N GLU A 280 0.33 26.55 -5.83
CA GLU A 280 0.92 27.07 -7.07
C GLU A 280 0.22 26.51 -8.31
N VAL A 281 -0.01 25.20 -8.36
CA VAL A 281 -0.77 24.55 -9.45
C VAL A 281 -2.20 25.10 -9.54
N ASP A 282 -2.90 25.23 -8.42
CA ASP A 282 -4.26 25.78 -8.37
C ASP A 282 -4.30 27.23 -8.88
N LYS A 283 -3.29 28.03 -8.52
CA LYS A 283 -3.16 29.42 -8.97
C LYS A 283 -2.88 29.51 -10.48
N GLU A 284 -2.02 28.64 -11.01
CA GLU A 284 -1.76 28.55 -12.45
C GLU A 284 -3.03 28.17 -13.22
N ASN A 285 -3.75 27.15 -12.75
CA ASN A 285 -5.02 26.71 -13.35
C ASN A 285 -6.07 27.83 -13.36
N GLN A 286 -6.23 28.55 -12.25
CA GLN A 286 -7.14 29.71 -12.19
C GLN A 286 -6.73 30.81 -13.19
N SER A 287 -5.42 31.08 -13.31
CA SER A 287 -4.91 32.07 -14.25
C SER A 287 -5.19 31.68 -15.71
N LEU A 288 -5.06 30.39 -16.02
CA LEU A 288 -5.37 29.83 -17.32
C LEU A 288 -6.87 29.92 -17.63
N GLU A 289 -7.73 29.55 -16.69
CA GLU A 289 -9.18 29.65 -16.84
C GLU A 289 -9.63 31.10 -17.08
N LEU A 290 -9.07 32.05 -16.33
CA LEU A 290 -9.30 33.49 -16.53
C LEU A 290 -8.86 33.93 -17.93
N SER A 291 -7.71 33.45 -18.42
CA SER A 291 -7.22 33.77 -19.76
C SER A 291 -8.14 33.24 -20.86
N LEU A 292 -8.65 32.01 -20.69
CA LEU A 292 -9.59 31.38 -21.61
C LEU A 292 -10.91 32.14 -21.64
N ARG A 293 -11.48 32.49 -20.47
CA ARG A 293 -12.71 33.29 -20.39
C ARG A 293 -12.54 34.67 -21.05
N LYS A 294 -11.41 35.34 -20.84
CA LYS A 294 -11.10 36.61 -21.51
C LYS A 294 -11.02 36.47 -23.03
N ASN A 295 -10.37 35.40 -23.51
CA ASN A 295 -10.27 35.12 -24.94
C ASN A 295 -11.63 34.79 -25.55
N GLN A 296 -12.46 33.99 -24.86
CA GLN A 296 -13.83 33.69 -25.27
C GLN A 296 -14.66 34.98 -25.38
N LEU A 297 -14.66 35.82 -24.35
CA LEU A 297 -15.35 37.12 -24.37
C LEU A 297 -14.89 38.01 -25.51
N ARG A 298 -13.57 38.13 -25.73
CA ARG A 298 -13.01 38.89 -26.85
C ARG A 298 -13.51 38.37 -28.19
N ASN A 299 -13.48 37.05 -28.40
CA ASN A 299 -13.94 36.43 -29.63
C ASN A 299 -15.45 36.63 -29.83
N SER A 300 -16.26 36.48 -28.78
CA SER A 300 -17.70 36.78 -28.82
C SER A 300 -17.98 38.24 -29.21
N LEU A 301 -17.24 39.20 -28.65
CA LEU A 301 -17.37 40.61 -29.00
C LEU A 301 -17.00 40.89 -30.46
N ILE A 302 -15.92 40.26 -30.97
CA ILE A 302 -15.53 40.37 -32.38
C ILE A 302 -16.63 39.82 -33.30
N ILE A 303 -17.17 38.64 -32.98
CA ILE A 303 -18.25 38.01 -33.77
C ILE A 303 -19.51 38.90 -33.76
N ILE A 304 -19.90 39.44 -32.60
CA ILE A 304 -21.04 40.36 -32.48
C ILE A 304 -20.79 41.62 -33.33
N GLY A 305 -19.59 42.19 -33.25
CA GLY A 305 -19.21 43.37 -34.05
C GLY A 305 -19.27 43.11 -35.55
N LEU A 306 -18.71 42.00 -36.03
CA LEU A 306 -18.78 41.59 -37.43
C LEU A 306 -20.23 41.34 -37.89
N SER A 307 -21.05 40.73 -37.03
CA SER A 307 -22.47 40.50 -37.32
C SER A 307 -23.24 41.82 -37.47
N LEU A 308 -22.99 42.79 -36.59
CA LEU A 308 -23.59 44.12 -36.67
C LEU A 308 -23.17 44.87 -37.94
N LEU A 309 -21.89 44.78 -38.34
CA LEU A 309 -21.39 45.36 -39.58
C LEU A 309 -22.04 44.73 -40.82
N LEU A 310 -22.22 43.40 -40.83
CA LEU A 310 -22.93 42.69 -41.90
C LEU A 310 -24.39 43.14 -42.02
N VAL A 311 -25.09 43.26 -40.89
CA VAL A 311 -26.48 43.74 -40.85
C VAL A 311 -26.57 45.19 -41.36
N ALA A 312 -25.67 46.06 -40.91
CA ALA A 312 -25.61 47.45 -41.39
C ALA A 312 -25.34 47.52 -42.90
N GLY A 313 -24.41 46.71 -43.41
CA GLY A 313 -24.11 46.59 -44.83
C GLY A 313 -25.32 46.14 -45.66
N LEU A 314 -26.07 45.14 -45.17
CA LEU A 314 -27.32 44.69 -45.79
C LEU A 314 -28.39 45.78 -45.81
N LEU A 315 -28.57 46.50 -44.70
CA LEU A 315 -29.54 47.61 -44.62
C LEU A 315 -29.18 48.75 -45.58
N ILE A 316 -27.90 49.09 -45.68
CA ILE A 316 -27.40 50.08 -46.64
C ILE A 316 -27.65 49.58 -48.07
N GLY A 317 -27.29 48.34 -48.39
CA GLY A 317 -27.54 47.75 -49.71
C GLY A 317 -29.03 47.78 -50.11
N LEU A 318 -29.92 47.41 -49.18
CA LEU A 318 -31.37 47.48 -49.38
C LEU A 318 -31.87 48.93 -49.54
N TYR A 319 -31.29 49.89 -48.82
CA TYR A 319 -31.61 51.31 -48.97
C TYR A 319 -31.26 51.81 -50.36
N TRP A 320 -30.05 51.53 -50.84
CA TRP A 320 -29.58 51.92 -52.18
C TRP A 320 -30.42 51.24 -53.27
N GLN A 321 -30.75 49.96 -53.12
CA GLN A 321 -31.61 49.24 -54.05
C GLN A 321 -33.02 49.87 -54.14
N ARG A 322 -33.60 50.26 -53.00
CA ARG A 322 -34.90 50.96 -52.97
C ARG A 322 -34.81 52.33 -53.62
N GLN A 323 -33.73 53.06 -53.41
CA GLN A 323 -33.55 54.38 -54.02
C GLN A 323 -33.40 54.30 -55.54
N GLY A 324 -32.56 53.38 -56.04
CA GLY A 324 -32.42 53.16 -57.48
C GLY A 324 -33.72 52.74 -58.16
N LYS A 325 -34.54 51.89 -57.51
CA LYS A 325 -35.88 51.57 -58.01
C LYS A 325 -36.82 52.78 -58.07
N ARG A 326 -36.71 53.72 -57.14
CA ARG A 326 -37.49 54.97 -57.15
C ARG A 326 -37.05 55.92 -58.25
N GLU A 327 -35.75 56.04 -58.52
CA GLU A 327 -35.21 56.86 -59.61
C GLU A 327 -35.62 56.31 -60.98
N LEU A 328 -35.53 54.98 -61.18
CA LEU A 328 -36.01 54.31 -62.40
C LEU A 328 -37.52 54.47 -62.61
N ALA A 329 -38.32 54.45 -61.54
CA ALA A 329 -39.76 54.68 -61.62
C ALA A 329 -40.13 56.14 -61.90
N ALA A 330 -39.23 57.11 -61.68
CA ALA A 330 -39.43 58.51 -61.99
C ALA A 330 -39.00 58.89 -63.42
N GLN A 331 -38.33 57.98 -64.14
CA GLN A 331 -37.84 58.16 -65.51
C GLN A 331 -38.74 57.50 -66.58
N ASN A 332 -39.76 56.75 -66.19
CA ASN A 332 -40.79 56.17 -67.06
C ASN A 332 -42.12 56.91 -66.92
#